data_AF-A0ABD1R6R3-F1
#
_entry.id   AF-A0ABD1R6R3-F1
#
_cell.length_a   1.000
_cell.length_b   1.000
_cell.length_c   1.000
_cell.angle_alpha   90.00
_cell.angle_beta   90.00
_cell.angle_gamma   90.00
#
_symmetry.space_group_name_H-M   'P 1'
#
loop_
_entity.id
_entity.type
_entity.pdbx_description
1 polymer ?
#
loop_
_entity_poly.entity_id
_entity_poly.type
_entity_poly.pdbx_seq_one_letter_code
_entity_poly.pdbx_strand_id
1 'polypeptide(L)'
;MSFRLCLRGTLSPALVRGKAVFCWSGDIFQTLEVQRAGGVATVLGNAYEGQGVGGSPYLIPATVVYFNKIEIFNYIETHQNPNVTLIQPKTLIGTKPDPFMAPFTSRGPSAIEPNILKPDITAPGLNILAAWSKASSPLNVPADK
;
A
#
# COMPACT_ATOMS: atom_id res chain seq x y z
N MET A 1 19.83 -8.31 -7.41
CA MET A 1 19.13 -7.64 -6.30
C MET A 1 17.82 -8.38 -6.09
N SER A 2 17.67 -9.16 -5.01
CA SER A 2 16.41 -9.85 -4.73
C SER A 2 15.49 -8.89 -4.00
N PHE A 3 14.44 -8.41 -4.68
CA PHE A 3 13.47 -7.51 -4.05
C PHE A 3 12.62 -8.32 -3.06
N ARG A 4 12.67 -7.96 -1.77
CA ARG A 4 11.93 -8.63 -0.69
C ARG A 4 10.44 -8.25 -0.78
N LEU A 5 9.70 -8.92 -1.68
CA LEU A 5 8.31 -8.62 -2.05
C LEU A 5 7.26 -9.22 -1.11
N CYS A 6 7.65 -10.02 -0.10
CA CYS A 6 6.73 -10.69 0.82
C CYS A 6 5.61 -11.46 0.11
N LEU A 7 5.95 -12.20 -0.94
CA LEU A 7 4.96 -12.99 -1.69
C LEU A 7 4.41 -14.13 -0.82
N ARG A 8 3.18 -14.53 -1.09
CA ARG A 8 2.50 -15.59 -0.35
C ARG A 8 3.37 -16.86 -0.25
N GLY A 9 3.56 -17.36 0.97
CA GLY A 9 4.36 -18.54 1.27
C GLY A 9 5.88 -18.33 1.29
N THR A 10 6.38 -17.12 1.04
CA THR A 10 7.82 -16.85 1.00
C THR A 10 8.42 -16.43 2.34
N LEU A 11 7.60 -15.98 3.29
CA LEU A 11 8.08 -15.57 4.61
C LEU A 11 8.24 -16.77 5.54
N SER A 12 9.43 -16.89 6.14
CA SER A 12 9.72 -17.87 7.19
C SER A 12 9.15 -17.39 8.54
N PRO A 13 8.23 -18.15 9.17
CA PRO A 13 7.70 -17.78 10.48
C PRO A 13 8.77 -17.62 11.56
N ALA A 14 9.87 -18.39 11.48
CA ALA A 14 10.98 -18.29 12.43
C ALA A 14 11.69 -16.93 12.39
N LEU A 15 11.66 -16.24 11.24
CA LEU A 15 12.32 -14.95 11.06
C LEU A 15 11.42 -13.77 11.37
N VAL A 16 10.10 -13.89 11.14
CA VAL A 16 9.16 -12.76 11.16
C VAL A 16 8.21 -12.75 12.35
N ARG A 17 8.05 -13.87 13.06
CA ARG A 17 7.10 -13.96 14.19
C ARG A 17 7.39 -12.87 15.23
N GLY A 18 6.37 -12.11 15.59
CA GLY A 18 6.48 -11.03 16.57
C GLY A 18 7.14 -9.75 16.06
N LYS A 19 7.45 -9.63 14.75
CA LYS A 19 8.16 -8.48 14.18
C LYS A 19 7.30 -7.66 13.22
N ALA A 20 7.66 -6.39 13.06
CA ALA A 20 7.26 -5.60 11.92
C ALA A 20 8.08 -6.02 10.69
N VAL A 21 7.44 -6.16 9.54
CA VAL A 21 8.09 -6.60 8.29
C VAL A 21 8.01 -5.50 7.24
N PHE A 22 9.15 -5.17 6.65
CA PHE A 22 9.21 -4.30 5.48
C PHE A 22 9.10 -5.13 4.19
N CYS A 23 8.16 -4.75 3.33
CA CYS A 23 7.96 -5.33 2.01
C CYS A 23 8.18 -4.25 0.95
N TRP A 24 9.00 -4.56 -0.04
CA TRP A 24 9.48 -3.57 -1.02
C TRP A 24 8.36 -2.84 -1.76
N SER A 25 7.29 -3.56 -2.06
CA SER A 25 6.03 -3.04 -2.58
C SER A 25 4.92 -4.03 -2.28
N GLY A 26 3.68 -3.56 -2.38
CA GLY A 26 2.54 -4.43 -2.20
C GLY A 26 1.31 -3.69 -1.72
N ASP A 27 0.30 -4.47 -1.39
CA ASP A 27 -0.91 -4.01 -0.72
C ASP A 27 -1.40 -5.12 0.22
N ILE A 28 -2.72 -5.30 0.37
CA ILE A 28 -3.35 -6.28 1.26
C ILE A 28 -2.73 -7.68 1.23
N PHE A 29 -2.32 -8.18 0.06
CA PHE A 29 -1.77 -9.53 -0.08
C PHE A 29 -0.45 -9.72 0.68
N GLN A 30 0.41 -8.71 0.68
CA GLN A 30 1.67 -8.73 1.43
C GLN A 30 1.41 -8.66 2.93
N THR A 31 0.47 -7.80 3.34
CA THR A 31 0.06 -7.66 4.74
C THR A 31 -0.52 -8.97 5.29
N LEU A 32 -1.31 -9.68 4.48
CA LEU A 32 -1.85 -11.00 4.81
C LEU A 32 -0.76 -12.08 4.92
N GLU A 33 0.26 -12.04 4.07
CA GLU A 33 1.39 -12.97 4.17
C GLU A 33 2.21 -12.73 5.44
N VAL A 34 2.45 -11.45 5.79
CA VAL A 34 3.11 -11.09 7.04
C VAL A 34 2.31 -11.59 8.24
N GLN A 35 1.00 -11.38 8.25
CA GLN A 35 0.11 -11.90 9.28
C GLN A 35 0.14 -13.43 9.35
N ARG A 36 0.05 -14.13 8.21
CA ARG A 36 0.11 -15.60 8.12
C ARG A 36 1.41 -16.15 8.74
N ALA A 37 2.53 -15.49 8.50
CA ALA A 37 3.83 -15.89 9.03
C ALA A 37 4.03 -15.45 10.51
N GLY A 38 3.07 -14.75 11.10
CA GLY A 38 3.08 -14.35 12.51
C GLY A 38 3.71 -12.98 12.79
N GLY A 39 3.93 -12.17 11.75
CA GLY A 39 4.35 -10.77 11.90
C GLY A 39 3.23 -9.92 12.50
N VAL A 40 3.62 -8.84 13.19
CA VAL A 40 2.69 -8.00 13.97
C VAL A 40 2.38 -6.67 13.29
N ALA A 41 3.15 -6.30 12.27
CA ALA A 41 2.96 -5.07 11.51
C ALA A 41 3.62 -5.15 10.13
N THR A 42 3.19 -4.31 9.19
CA THR A 42 3.77 -4.23 7.84
C THR A 42 4.11 -2.81 7.43
N VAL A 43 5.30 -2.64 6.85
CA VAL A 43 5.71 -1.40 6.18
C VAL A 43 5.85 -1.71 4.70
N LEU A 44 5.02 -1.08 3.86
CA LEU A 44 5.00 -1.30 2.41
C LEU A 44 5.70 -0.15 1.70
N GLY A 45 6.52 -0.43 0.70
CA GLY A 45 6.97 0.62 -0.22
C GLY A 45 5.88 0.98 -1.24
N ASN A 46 5.74 2.26 -1.57
CA ASN A 46 4.85 2.69 -2.65
C ASN A 46 5.34 2.16 -4.02
N ALA A 47 4.46 1.45 -4.73
CA ALA A 47 4.73 0.93 -6.07
C ALA A 47 4.83 2.03 -7.14
N TYR A 48 4.23 3.21 -6.89
CA TYR A 48 4.19 4.35 -7.80
C TYR A 48 5.19 5.45 -7.45
N GLU A 49 6.15 5.17 -6.56
CA GLU A 49 7.30 6.02 -6.23
C GLU A 49 6.96 7.50 -6.01
N GLY A 50 6.16 7.78 -4.98
CA GLY A 50 5.77 9.16 -4.66
C GLY A 50 4.64 9.70 -5.53
N GLN A 51 3.84 8.83 -6.16
CA GLN A 51 2.61 9.23 -6.86
C GLN A 51 1.40 8.53 -6.25
N GLY A 52 0.67 9.27 -5.41
CA GLY A 52 -0.50 8.75 -4.72
C GLY A 52 -0.21 7.57 -3.77
N VAL A 53 -1.07 7.43 -2.77
CA VAL A 53 -1.09 6.25 -1.90
C VAL A 53 -2.55 5.86 -1.78
N GLY A 54 -2.86 4.63 -2.19
CA GLY A 54 -4.20 4.08 -1.99
C GLY A 54 -4.45 3.88 -0.49
N GLY A 55 -5.60 4.35 -0.01
CA GLY A 55 -6.10 4.03 1.31
C GLY A 55 -6.70 2.63 1.29
N SER A 56 -5.88 1.62 1.60
CA SER A 56 -6.35 0.25 1.77
C SER A 56 -6.56 -0.05 3.26
N PRO A 57 -7.61 -0.79 3.63
CA PRO A 57 -7.73 -1.33 4.98
C PRO A 57 -6.74 -2.49 5.16
N TYR A 58 -6.33 -2.75 6.41
CA TYR A 58 -5.40 -3.82 6.75
C TYR A 58 -5.84 -4.52 8.04
N LEU A 59 -5.64 -5.84 8.11
CA LEU A 59 -5.99 -6.66 9.30
C LEU A 59 -4.98 -6.55 10.45
N ILE A 60 -3.75 -6.13 10.13
CA ILE A 60 -2.71 -5.82 11.11
C ILE A 60 -2.23 -4.38 10.87
N PRO A 61 -1.65 -3.71 11.89
CA PRO A 61 -1.08 -2.38 11.71
C PRO A 61 -0.16 -2.31 10.49
N ALA A 62 -0.45 -1.41 9.57
CA ALA A 62 0.35 -1.25 8.37
C ALA A 62 0.38 0.19 7.87
N THR A 63 1.44 0.51 7.12
CA THR A 63 1.61 1.79 6.47
C THR A 63 2.27 1.62 5.11
N VAL A 64 1.98 2.55 4.19
CA VAL A 64 2.65 2.65 2.90
C VAL A 64 3.56 3.87 2.93
N VAL A 65 4.84 3.63 2.68
CA VAL A 65 5.89 4.63 2.61
C VAL A 65 5.81 5.33 1.26
N TYR A 66 5.51 6.63 1.27
CA TYR A 66 5.28 7.41 0.05
C TYR A 66 6.51 7.48 -0.86
N PHE A 67 7.70 7.73 -0.29
CA PHE A 67 9.01 7.81 -0.94
C PHE A 67 10.11 7.31 0.01
N ASN A 68 11.36 7.17 -0.45
CA ASN A 68 12.51 6.75 0.37
C ASN A 68 12.50 5.29 0.90
N LYS A 69 11.88 4.36 0.16
CA LYS A 69 11.95 2.92 0.46
C LYS A 69 13.38 2.36 0.59
N ILE A 70 14.34 2.97 -0.12
CA ILE A 70 15.77 2.60 -0.06
C ILE A 70 16.38 2.98 1.29
N GLU A 71 16.06 4.15 1.84
CA GLU A 71 16.59 4.59 3.13
C GLU A 71 16.11 3.67 4.26
N ILE A 72 14.84 3.26 4.22
CA ILE A 72 14.28 2.28 5.16
C ILE A 72 14.98 0.92 5.01
N PHE A 73 15.18 0.45 3.78
CA PHE A 73 15.90 -0.79 3.54
C PHE A 73 17.33 -0.72 4.10
N ASN A 74 18.05 0.37 3.84
CA ASN A 74 19.40 0.57 4.35
C ASN A 74 19.43 0.64 5.88
N TYR A 75 18.45 1.30 6.51
CA TYR A 75 18.30 1.32 7.96
C TYR A 75 18.20 -0.11 8.52
N ILE A 76 17.36 -0.95 7.91
CA ILE A 76 17.16 -2.35 8.34
C ILE A 76 18.44 -3.17 8.21
N GLU A 77 19.18 -3.02 7.11
CA GLU A 77 20.38 -3.84 6.84
C GLU A 77 21.61 -3.39 7.65
N THR A 78 21.72 -2.11 8.02
CA THR A 78 22.91 -1.55 8.67
C THR A 78 22.84 -1.47 10.19
N HIS A 79 21.64 -1.51 10.77
CA HIS A 79 21.44 -1.41 12.22
C HIS A 79 21.30 -2.81 12.85
N GLN A 80 21.91 -3.01 14.02
CA GLN A 80 21.85 -4.32 14.68
C GLN A 80 20.44 -4.70 15.16
N ASN A 81 19.66 -3.71 15.60
CA ASN A 81 18.30 -3.89 16.13
C ASN A 81 17.37 -2.82 15.58
N PRO A 82 17.01 -2.86 14.28
CA PRO A 82 16.10 -1.89 13.70
C PRO A 82 14.72 -2.03 14.36
N ASN A 83 14.13 -0.90 14.73
CA ASN A 83 12.79 -0.83 15.29
C ASN A 83 11.95 0.18 14.52
N VAL A 84 10.63 0.09 14.67
CA VAL A 84 9.70 1.00 14.03
C VAL A 84 8.47 1.15 14.91
N THR A 85 7.96 2.38 14.98
CA THR A 85 6.71 2.69 15.67
C THR A 85 5.72 3.18 14.63
N LEU A 86 4.61 2.45 14.49
CA LEU A 86 3.46 2.92 13.71
C LEU A 86 2.57 3.75 14.62
N ILE A 87 2.32 5.00 14.23
CA ILE A 87 1.43 5.90 14.95
C ILE A 87 0.04 5.88 14.33
N GLN A 88 -0.94 6.38 15.08
CA GLN A 88 -2.31 6.54 14.58
C GLN A 88 -2.31 7.43 13.32
N PRO A 89 -3.05 7.04 12.26
CA PRO A 89 -3.11 7.82 11.04
C PRO A 89 -3.76 9.19 11.30
N LYS A 90 -3.24 10.20 10.59
CA LYS A 90 -3.79 11.56 10.57
C LYS A 90 -4.07 11.97 9.13
N THR A 91 -5.20 12.62 8.91
CA THR A 91 -5.50 13.25 7.61
C THR A 91 -4.74 14.55 7.50
N LEU A 92 -3.92 14.67 6.46
CA LEU A 92 -3.24 15.91 6.11
C LEU A 92 -4.01 16.58 4.95
N ILE A 93 -4.24 17.88 5.06
CA ILE A 93 -4.95 18.69 4.06
C ILE A 93 -3.94 19.73 3.51
N GLY A 94 -4.03 20.04 2.22
CA GLY A 94 -3.14 21.01 1.57
C GLY A 94 -1.75 20.47 1.23
N THR A 95 -1.62 19.14 1.07
CA THR A 95 -0.38 18.50 0.62
C THR A 95 -0.11 18.81 -0.86
N LYS A 96 1.16 18.78 -1.29
CA LYS A 96 1.55 18.98 -2.68
C LYS A 96 2.31 17.76 -3.23
N PRO A 97 2.18 17.42 -4.52
CA PRO A 97 1.29 18.05 -5.51
C PRO A 97 -0.19 17.63 -5.34
N ASP A 98 -1.11 18.57 -5.49
CA ASP A 98 -2.57 18.35 -5.47
C ASP A 98 -3.26 19.42 -6.34
N PRO A 99 -4.11 19.07 -7.32
CA PRO A 99 -4.43 17.71 -7.76
C PRO A 99 -3.30 17.08 -8.58
N PHE A 100 -3.27 15.75 -8.59
CA PHE A 100 -2.46 14.95 -9.51
C PHE A 100 -3.30 13.82 -10.09
N MET A 101 -2.89 13.32 -11.27
CA MET A 101 -3.56 12.18 -11.89
C MET A 101 -3.17 10.89 -11.15
N ALA A 102 -4.16 10.20 -10.57
CA ALA A 102 -3.93 8.91 -9.94
C ALA A 102 -3.27 7.92 -10.93
N PRO A 103 -2.33 7.09 -10.48
CA PRO A 103 -1.53 6.25 -11.37
C PRO A 103 -2.34 5.14 -12.07
N PHE A 104 -3.50 4.76 -11.52
CA PHE A 104 -4.41 3.78 -12.11
C PHE A 104 -5.40 4.37 -13.12
N THR A 105 -5.40 5.69 -13.32
CA THR A 105 -6.33 6.34 -14.27
C THR A 105 -6.01 5.91 -15.70
N SER A 106 -6.99 5.34 -16.39
CA SER A 106 -6.91 5.03 -17.82
C SER A 106 -6.65 6.30 -18.64
N ARG A 107 -5.82 6.16 -19.67
CA ARG A 107 -5.41 7.28 -20.53
C ARG A 107 -5.87 7.02 -21.96
N GLY A 108 -6.17 8.10 -22.68
CA GLY A 108 -6.44 8.04 -24.11
C GLY A 108 -5.18 7.80 -24.96
N PRO A 109 -5.33 7.73 -26.29
CA PRO A 109 -6.59 7.91 -27.03
C PRO A 109 -7.58 6.74 -26.86
N SER A 110 -8.84 6.96 -27.25
CA SER A 110 -9.87 5.91 -27.25
C SER A 110 -9.50 4.79 -28.23
N ALA A 111 -9.55 3.54 -27.78
CA ALA A 111 -9.30 2.38 -28.63
C ALA A 111 -10.43 2.09 -29.63
N ILE A 112 -11.64 2.60 -29.37
CA ILE A 112 -12.82 2.38 -30.21
C ILE A 112 -12.86 3.41 -31.35
N GLU A 113 -12.65 4.68 -31.01
CA GLU A 113 -12.68 5.79 -31.96
C GLU A 113 -11.54 6.76 -31.62
N PRO A 114 -10.34 6.56 -32.21
CA PRO A 114 -9.17 7.38 -31.91
C PRO A 114 -9.35 8.87 -32.24
N ASN A 115 -10.30 9.22 -33.12
CA ASN A 115 -10.57 10.62 -33.49
C ASN A 115 -11.40 11.36 -32.42
N ILE A 116 -11.97 10.65 -31.44
CA ILE A 116 -12.66 11.25 -30.29
C ILE A 116 -11.72 11.20 -29.09
N LEU A 117 -11.28 12.37 -28.62
CA LEU A 117 -10.40 12.50 -27.46
C LEU A 117 -11.10 11.98 -26.19
N LYS A 118 -10.38 11.16 -25.41
CA LYS A 118 -10.79 10.70 -24.08
C LYS A 118 -9.60 10.74 -23.10
N PRO A 119 -9.83 10.87 -21.79
CA PRO A 119 -11.12 11.11 -21.12
C PRO A 119 -11.63 12.54 -21.33
N ASP A 120 -12.93 12.79 -21.09
CA ASP A 120 -13.52 14.13 -21.28
C ASP A 120 -13.26 15.08 -20.10
N ILE A 121 -13.23 14.55 -18.87
CA ILE A 121 -13.11 15.33 -17.63
C ILE A 121 -12.37 14.54 -16.54
N THR A 122 -11.79 15.26 -15.57
CA THR A 122 -11.19 14.70 -14.35
C THR A 122 -11.96 15.19 -13.12
N ALA A 123 -12.08 14.31 -12.12
CA ALA A 123 -12.69 14.61 -10.82
C ALA A 123 -11.96 13.85 -9.70
N PRO A 124 -12.13 14.23 -8.42
CA PRO A 124 -11.56 13.50 -7.29
C PRO A 124 -12.04 12.04 -7.25
N GLY A 125 -11.10 11.09 -7.24
CA GLY A 125 -11.41 9.66 -7.25
C GLY A 125 -10.46 8.77 -6.44
N LEU A 126 -9.46 9.35 -5.76
CA LEU A 126 -8.53 8.64 -4.89
C LEU A 126 -8.85 8.94 -3.43
N ASN A 127 -8.96 7.90 -2.59
CA ASN A 127 -9.20 8.00 -1.15
C ASN A 127 -10.49 8.71 -0.76
N ILE A 128 -11.56 8.50 -1.52
CA ILE A 128 -12.89 9.06 -1.22
C ILE A 128 -13.61 8.20 -0.19
N LEU A 129 -13.98 8.79 0.95
CA LEU A 129 -14.81 8.13 1.95
C LEU A 129 -16.27 8.12 1.48
N ALA A 130 -16.91 6.94 1.51
CA ALA A 130 -18.29 6.74 1.10
C ALA A 130 -19.01 5.71 1.99
N ALA A 131 -20.33 5.58 1.82
CA ALA A 131 -21.12 4.58 2.52
C ALA A 131 -20.73 3.15 2.09
N TRP A 132 -20.74 2.21 3.04
CA TRP A 132 -20.45 0.79 2.80
C TRP A 132 -21.48 -0.11 3.48
N SER A 133 -21.85 -1.21 2.83
CA SER A 133 -22.83 -2.15 3.38
C SER A 133 -22.24 -2.93 4.55
N LYS A 134 -22.98 -3.01 5.67
CA LYS A 134 -22.62 -3.87 6.80
C LYS A 134 -22.70 -5.36 6.47
N ALA A 135 -23.34 -5.73 5.35
CA ALA A 135 -23.41 -7.12 4.90
C ALA A 135 -22.14 -7.60 4.18
N SER A 136 -21.21 -6.69 3.84
CA SER A 136 -19.95 -7.02 3.16
C SER A 136 -18.75 -6.52 3.94
N SER A 137 -17.76 -7.40 4.11
CA SER A 137 -16.43 -7.07 4.58
C SER A 137 -15.75 -6.08 3.61
N PRO A 138 -15.07 -5.02 4.09
CA PRO A 138 -14.30 -4.10 3.24
C PRO A 138 -13.16 -4.77 2.47
N LEU A 139 -12.48 -5.76 3.06
CA LEU A 139 -11.38 -6.47 2.44
C LEU A 139 -11.84 -7.65 1.57
N ASN A 140 -13.09 -8.08 1.72
CA ASN A 140 -13.65 -9.27 1.08
C ASN A 140 -12.77 -10.52 1.29
N VAL A 141 -12.12 -10.63 2.45
CA VAL A 141 -11.34 -11.81 2.86
C VAL A 141 -11.99 -12.49 4.06
N PRO A 142 -11.85 -13.83 4.22
CA PRO A 142 -12.47 -14.54 5.33
C PRO A 142 -12.09 -14.02 6.71
N ALA A 143 -10.91 -13.44 6.86
CA ALA A 143 -10.37 -12.93 8.11
C ALA A 143 -10.86 -11.50 8.47
N ASP A 144 -11.66 -10.87 7.61
CA ASP A 144 -12.23 -9.52 7.80
C ASP A 144 -13.75 -9.58 8.07
N LYS A 145 -14.20 -10.64 8.76
CA LYS A 145 -15.59 -10.85 9.17
C LYS A 145 -15.74 -10.75 10.67
#